data_AF-A0A1A8C9V3-F1
#
_entry.id   AF-A0A1A8C9V3-F1
#
_cell.length_a   1.000
_cell.length_b   1.000
_cell.length_c   1.000
_cell.angle_alpha   90.00
_cell.angle_beta   90.00
_cell.angle_gamma   90.00
#
_symmetry.space_group_name_H-M   'P 1'
#
loop_
_entity.id
_entity.type
_entity.pdbx_description
1 polymer ?
#
loop_
_entity_poly.entity_id
_entity_poly.type
_entity_poly.pdbx_seq_one_letter_code
_entity_poly.pdbx_strand_id
1 'polypeptide(L)'
;MKRVRDRASSAGMFVLAALCLAPNGVWSFNLYAEHPTVYRGPDGSYFGYSVDFYQASTDRNTVSVLVGAPRANTSQPGIVEAGAVYYCPWPGLPESCRQIPFDNSNNRMIKVNGTREPLEFKSHQWFGASVRTHKGNVVACAPLYRWRTVKRDGEKDPVGTCYVAVQNFSAYAEYSPCRTSDPDPEGQGFCQAGFSVDFTKDGRLVVGGPGSFYWQ
;
A
#
# COMPACT_ATOMS: atom_id res chain seq x y z
N MET A 1 26.50 -75.77 27.17
CA MET A 1 26.91 -74.54 26.46
C MET A 1 26.01 -74.31 25.25
N LYS A 2 25.13 -73.31 25.31
CA LYS A 2 24.72 -72.37 24.23
C LYS A 2 23.49 -71.59 24.72
N ARG A 3 23.70 -70.32 25.10
CA ARG A 3 22.63 -69.32 25.25
C ARG A 3 22.14 -68.97 23.86
N VAL A 4 20.85 -69.14 23.60
CA VAL A 4 20.19 -68.52 22.45
C VAL A 4 19.48 -67.28 22.96
N ARG A 5 19.78 -66.17 22.28
CA ARG A 5 19.42 -64.80 22.60
C ARG A 5 18.07 -64.51 21.94
N ASP A 6 17.03 -64.26 22.74
CA ASP A 6 15.76 -63.79 22.20
C ASP A 6 15.95 -62.43 21.54
N ARG A 7 15.59 -62.37 20.25
CA ARG A 7 15.59 -61.16 19.43
C ARG A 7 14.38 -60.33 19.81
N ALA A 8 14.62 -59.18 20.43
CA ALA A 8 13.62 -58.13 20.54
C ALA A 8 13.14 -57.74 19.13
N SER A 9 11.82 -57.74 18.94
CA SER A 9 11.15 -57.38 17.69
C SER A 9 11.36 -55.89 17.38
N SER A 10 12.34 -55.60 16.52
CA SER A 10 12.61 -54.27 15.96
C SER A 10 11.60 -53.86 14.88
N ALA A 11 10.50 -54.61 14.70
CA ALA A 11 9.55 -54.35 13.62
C ALA A 11 8.60 -53.18 13.91
N GLY A 12 8.34 -52.86 15.19
CA GLY A 12 7.39 -51.80 15.57
C GLY A 12 7.94 -50.38 15.47
N MET A 13 9.26 -50.20 15.39
CA MET A 13 9.90 -48.88 15.41
C MET A 13 10.18 -48.29 14.01
N PHE A 14 9.99 -49.08 12.95
CA PHE A 14 10.13 -48.60 11.57
C PHE A 14 8.81 -48.10 10.97
N VAL A 15 7.66 -48.58 11.46
CA VAL A 15 6.35 -48.21 10.91
C VAL A 15 5.93 -46.78 11.32
N LEU A 16 6.32 -46.35 12.53
CA LEU A 16 6.07 -44.98 13.02
C LEU A 16 6.99 -43.94 12.37
N ALA A 17 8.18 -44.32 11.90
CA ALA A 17 9.09 -43.39 11.21
C ALA A 17 8.65 -43.08 9.76
N ALA A 18 7.91 -44.00 9.12
CA ALA A 18 7.44 -43.83 7.75
C ALA A 18 6.27 -42.85 7.60
N LEU A 19 5.44 -42.68 8.64
CA LEU A 19 4.32 -41.72 8.61
C LEU A 19 4.75 -40.24 8.79
N CYS A 20 5.96 -39.99 9.29
CA CYS A 20 6.50 -38.62 9.43
C CYS A 20 7.21 -38.10 8.17
N LEU A 21 7.28 -38.92 7.12
CA LEU A 21 7.83 -38.54 5.80
C LEU A 21 6.72 -38.25 4.78
N ALA A 22 5.52 -37.89 5.23
CA ALA A 22 4.56 -37.22 4.35
C ALA A 22 5.22 -35.93 3.86
N PRO A 23 5.41 -35.73 2.55
CA PRO A 23 5.97 -34.49 2.04
C PRO A 23 5.04 -33.36 2.46
N ASN A 24 5.52 -32.46 3.32
CA ASN A 24 4.88 -31.18 3.64
C ASN A 24 4.95 -30.23 2.43
N GLY A 25 4.62 -30.72 1.25
CA GLY A 25 4.63 -29.99 0.01
C GLY A 25 3.21 -29.96 -0.52
N VAL A 26 2.51 -28.85 -0.30
CA VAL A 26 1.41 -28.49 -1.20
C VAL A 26 2.07 -28.27 -2.56
N TRP A 27 1.87 -29.21 -3.49
CA TRP A 27 2.26 -28.98 -4.88
C TRP A 27 1.36 -27.88 -5.41
N SER A 28 1.93 -26.70 -5.65
CA SER A 28 1.28 -25.63 -6.40
C SER A 28 0.69 -26.22 -7.68
N PHE A 29 -0.64 -26.23 -7.84
CA PHE A 29 -1.25 -27.01 -8.92
C PHE A 29 -1.32 -26.27 -10.26
N ASN A 30 -1.01 -24.96 -10.31
CA ASN A 30 -0.93 -24.18 -11.55
C ASN A 30 -0.16 -22.83 -11.44
N LEU A 31 0.58 -22.58 -10.35
CA LEU A 31 1.47 -21.43 -10.24
C LEU A 31 2.90 -21.84 -10.61
N TYR A 32 3.53 -21.08 -11.51
CA TYR A 32 4.91 -21.35 -11.92
C TYR A 32 5.91 -20.77 -10.91
N ALA A 33 6.15 -21.51 -9.83
CA ALA A 33 6.98 -21.07 -8.71
C ALA A 33 8.49 -21.08 -9.00
N GLU A 34 8.96 -21.76 -10.06
CA GLU A 34 10.39 -21.93 -10.35
C GLU A 34 11.04 -20.65 -10.93
N HIS A 35 10.32 -19.90 -11.78
CA HIS A 35 10.83 -18.65 -12.36
C HIS A 35 9.81 -17.51 -12.21
N PRO A 36 9.60 -17.01 -10.98
CA PRO A 36 8.75 -15.86 -10.75
C PRO A 36 9.40 -14.58 -11.31
N THR A 37 8.58 -13.63 -11.73
CA THR A 37 9.06 -12.26 -11.94
C THR A 37 9.18 -11.58 -10.58
N VAL A 38 10.39 -11.12 -10.23
CA VAL A 38 10.67 -10.49 -8.94
C VAL A 38 11.03 -9.03 -9.16
N TYR A 39 10.21 -8.14 -8.61
CA TYR A 39 10.48 -6.70 -8.58
C TYR A 39 11.09 -6.30 -7.24
N ARG A 40 11.99 -5.32 -7.25
CA ARG A 40 12.60 -4.76 -6.04
C ARG A 40 12.40 -3.24 -6.02
N GLY A 41 12.37 -2.70 -4.81
CA GLY A 41 12.35 -1.27 -4.57
C GLY A 41 13.37 -0.89 -3.48
N PRO A 42 13.47 0.40 -3.14
CA PRO A 42 14.47 0.88 -2.20
C PRO A 42 14.34 0.23 -0.81
N ASP A 43 15.47 -0.04 -0.17
CA ASP A 43 15.50 -0.61 1.17
C ASP A 43 14.75 0.26 2.19
N GLY A 44 13.99 -0.38 3.08
CA GLY A 44 13.22 0.31 4.13
C GLY A 44 11.98 1.07 3.65
N SER A 45 11.73 1.15 2.32
CA SER A 45 10.60 1.89 1.75
C SER A 45 9.23 1.21 1.91
N TYR A 46 9.23 -0.04 2.38
CA TYR A 46 8.07 -0.94 2.40
C TYR A 46 7.48 -1.17 1.00
N PHE A 47 8.35 -1.25 -0.02
CA PHE A 47 7.95 -1.68 -1.36
C PHE A 47 7.26 -3.04 -1.31
N GLY A 48 6.03 -3.11 -1.84
CA GLY A 48 5.19 -4.31 -1.78
C GLY A 48 4.12 -4.26 -0.70
N TYR A 49 4.02 -3.16 0.07
CA TYR A 49 2.98 -3.00 1.09
C TYR A 49 1.56 -3.09 0.50
N SER A 50 1.38 -2.54 -0.70
CA SER A 50 0.18 -2.75 -1.52
C SER A 50 0.57 -3.04 -2.96
N VAL A 51 -0.23 -3.88 -3.64
CA VAL A 51 -0.02 -4.24 -5.04
C VAL A 51 -1.35 -4.27 -5.79
N ASP A 52 -1.33 -3.93 -7.07
CA ASP A 52 -2.45 -4.12 -7.98
C ASP A 52 -1.97 -4.25 -9.43
N PHE A 53 -2.81 -4.84 -10.30
CA PHE A 53 -2.55 -4.87 -11.74
C PHE A 53 -2.91 -3.54 -12.37
N TYR A 54 -2.23 -3.17 -13.46
CA TYR A 54 -2.57 -1.98 -14.23
C TYR A 54 -2.56 -2.27 -15.72
N GLN A 55 -3.63 -1.86 -16.37
CA GLN A 55 -3.79 -1.89 -17.82
C GLN A 55 -4.30 -0.52 -18.28
N ALA A 56 -3.49 0.21 -19.04
CA ALA A 56 -3.78 1.59 -19.42
C ALA A 56 -5.00 1.72 -20.35
N SER A 57 -5.22 0.73 -21.21
CA SER A 57 -6.41 0.60 -22.05
C SER A 57 -6.69 -0.89 -22.29
N THR A 58 -7.97 -1.25 -22.37
CA THR A 58 -8.41 -2.61 -22.69
C THR A 58 -7.94 -3.07 -24.08
N ASP A 59 -7.65 -2.14 -24.99
CA ASP A 59 -7.16 -2.44 -26.34
C ASP A 59 -5.67 -2.79 -26.36
N ARG A 60 -4.92 -2.45 -25.30
CA ARG A 60 -3.49 -2.75 -25.20
C ARG A 60 -3.31 -4.04 -24.41
N ASN A 61 -2.70 -5.04 -25.03
CA ASN A 61 -2.41 -6.33 -24.40
C ASN A 61 -1.21 -6.31 -23.44
N THR A 62 -0.84 -5.12 -22.94
CA THR A 62 0.27 -4.91 -22.02
C THR A 62 -0.26 -4.71 -20.62
N VAL A 63 0.14 -5.59 -19.71
CA VAL A 63 -0.17 -5.50 -18.28
C VAL A 63 1.07 -5.02 -17.55
N SER A 64 0.87 -4.24 -16.49
CA SER A 64 1.91 -3.82 -15.56
C SER A 64 1.44 -4.10 -14.14
N VAL A 65 2.37 -4.05 -13.20
CA VAL A 65 2.08 -4.14 -11.76
C VAL A 65 2.32 -2.76 -11.15
N LEU A 66 1.40 -2.31 -10.31
CA LEU A 66 1.60 -1.16 -9.45
C LEU A 66 1.98 -1.64 -8.06
N VAL A 67 2.98 -1.00 -7.47
CA VAL A 67 3.49 -1.36 -6.16
C VAL A 67 3.56 -0.13 -5.27
N GLY A 68 2.83 -0.15 -4.16
CA GLY A 68 2.91 0.85 -3.11
C GLY A 68 4.13 0.65 -2.22
N ALA A 69 4.77 1.76 -1.85
CA ALA A 69 5.92 1.82 -0.96
C ALA A 69 5.74 3.03 -0.01
N PRO A 70 4.96 2.89 1.07
CA PRO A 70 4.52 4.02 1.90
C PRO A 70 5.63 4.75 2.65
N ARG A 71 6.84 4.20 2.73
CA ARG A 71 8.00 4.83 3.36
C ARG A 71 9.07 5.25 2.34
N ALA A 72 8.78 5.19 1.05
CA ALA A 72 9.71 5.67 0.03
C ALA A 72 9.96 7.18 0.16
N ASN A 73 11.20 7.59 -0.05
CA ASN A 73 11.52 8.99 -0.30
C ASN A 73 11.12 9.38 -1.73
N THR A 74 10.75 10.65 -1.88
CA THR A 74 10.34 11.26 -3.15
C THR A 74 11.20 12.49 -3.43
N SER A 75 11.01 13.10 -4.60
CA SER A 75 11.64 14.38 -4.96
C SER A 75 10.92 15.60 -4.36
N GLN A 76 9.95 15.41 -3.46
CA GLN A 76 9.21 16.51 -2.85
C GLN A 76 10.13 17.34 -1.92
N PRO A 77 10.26 18.66 -2.14
CA PRO A 77 11.18 19.47 -1.36
C PRO A 77 10.83 19.50 0.14
N GLY A 78 11.78 19.10 0.99
CA GLY A 78 11.60 19.18 2.45
C GLY A 78 10.63 18.16 3.05
N ILE A 79 10.19 17.15 2.28
CA ILE A 79 9.31 16.08 2.74
C ILE A 79 10.12 14.79 2.90
N VAL A 80 9.97 14.12 4.04
CA VAL A 80 10.69 12.89 4.39
C VAL A 80 9.72 11.72 4.38
N GLU A 81 10.11 10.59 3.76
CA GLU A 81 9.29 9.38 3.65
C GLU A 81 7.83 9.70 3.29
N ALA A 82 7.63 10.49 2.23
CA ALA A 82 6.29 10.84 1.75
C ALA A 82 5.48 9.60 1.36
N GLY A 83 6.18 8.55 0.91
CA GLY A 83 5.60 7.37 0.27
C GLY A 83 5.47 7.56 -1.24
N ALA A 84 5.49 6.46 -1.98
CA ALA A 84 5.39 6.46 -3.44
C ALA A 84 4.61 5.25 -3.96
N VAL A 85 4.15 5.35 -5.20
CA VAL A 85 3.65 4.21 -5.99
C VAL A 85 4.55 4.03 -7.19
N TYR A 86 4.95 2.79 -7.44
CA TYR A 86 5.82 2.42 -8.53
C TYR A 86 5.03 1.73 -9.65
N TYR A 87 5.34 2.10 -10.88
CA TYR A 87 4.92 1.43 -12.10
C TYR A 87 5.97 0.41 -12.51
N CYS A 88 5.62 -0.87 -12.54
CA CYS A 88 6.50 -1.97 -12.92
C CYS A 88 5.99 -2.63 -14.22
N PRO A 89 6.65 -2.43 -15.38
CA PRO A 89 6.26 -3.09 -16.63
C PRO A 89 6.34 -4.62 -16.49
N TRP A 90 5.38 -5.34 -17.08
CA TRP A 90 5.44 -6.81 -17.15
C TRP A 90 5.47 -7.31 -18.62
N PRO A 91 6.37 -8.26 -18.96
CA PRO A 91 7.48 -8.74 -18.14
C PRO A 91 8.54 -7.64 -17.97
N GLY A 92 9.20 -7.61 -16.81
CA GLY A 92 10.18 -6.58 -16.47
C GLY A 92 11.36 -7.13 -15.69
N LEU A 93 12.47 -6.39 -15.73
CA LEU A 93 13.64 -6.65 -14.88
C LEU A 93 13.35 -6.21 -13.43
N PRO A 94 14.07 -6.74 -12.43
CA PRO A 94 13.84 -6.39 -11.03
C PRO A 94 13.84 -4.89 -10.72
N GLU A 95 14.71 -4.13 -11.38
CA GLU A 95 14.88 -2.67 -11.22
C GLU A 95 14.12 -1.84 -12.27
N SER A 96 13.17 -2.45 -13.00
CA SER A 96 12.41 -1.74 -14.05
C SER A 96 11.28 -0.85 -13.52
N CYS A 97 11.03 -0.88 -12.21
CA CYS A 97 9.98 -0.12 -11.56
C CYS A 97 10.35 1.36 -11.45
N ARG A 98 9.43 2.24 -11.86
CA ARG A 98 9.62 3.70 -11.80
C ARG A 98 8.55 4.35 -10.92
N GLN A 99 8.92 5.36 -10.13
CA GLN A 99 7.94 6.11 -9.34
C GLN A 99 6.96 6.87 -10.25
N ILE A 100 5.68 6.86 -9.87
CA ILE A 100 4.63 7.65 -10.52
C ILE A 100 4.54 9.01 -9.81
N PRO A 101 4.67 10.13 -10.52
CA PRO A 101 4.71 11.46 -9.92
C PRO A 101 3.30 12.01 -9.62
N PHE A 102 2.61 11.44 -8.62
CA PHE A 102 1.28 11.91 -8.20
C PHE A 102 1.30 13.34 -7.63
N ASP A 103 2.31 13.66 -6.82
CA ASP A 103 2.51 14.98 -6.24
C ASP A 103 4.00 15.24 -6.00
N ASN A 104 4.51 16.31 -6.62
CA ASN A 104 5.90 16.78 -6.47
C ASN A 104 6.01 18.07 -5.65
N SER A 105 4.89 18.56 -5.11
CA SER A 105 4.83 19.80 -4.35
C SER A 105 5.23 19.61 -2.88
N ASN A 106 5.74 20.69 -2.29
CA ASN A 106 5.92 20.80 -0.84
C ASN A 106 4.54 20.95 -0.15
N ASN A 107 4.52 21.02 1.17
CA ASN A 107 3.35 21.37 1.96
C ASN A 107 2.78 22.74 1.53
N ARG A 108 1.47 22.81 1.28
CA ARG A 108 0.72 24.06 1.18
C ARG A 108 0.93 24.90 2.43
N MET A 109 1.03 26.22 2.26
CA MET A 109 1.25 27.17 3.34
C MET A 109 0.07 28.12 3.45
N ILE A 110 -0.31 28.52 4.66
CA ILE A 110 -1.29 29.59 4.90
C ILE A 110 -0.64 30.74 5.66
N LYS A 111 -1.29 31.90 5.63
CA LYS A 111 -0.91 33.04 6.45
C LYS A 111 -1.83 33.10 7.68
N VAL A 112 -1.28 32.83 8.86
CA VAL A 112 -1.98 32.97 10.16
C VAL A 112 -1.34 34.13 10.92
N ASN A 113 -2.12 35.14 11.29
CA ASN A 113 -1.65 36.29 12.09
C ASN A 113 -0.34 36.95 11.57
N GLY A 114 -0.13 36.96 10.26
CA GLY A 114 1.07 37.52 9.63
C GLY A 114 2.18 36.52 9.34
N THR A 115 2.19 35.35 9.97
CA THR A 115 3.20 34.31 9.82
C THR A 115 2.78 33.28 8.76
N ARG A 116 3.74 32.79 7.95
CA ARG A 116 3.50 31.69 7.01
C ARG A 116 3.70 30.36 7.73
N GLU A 117 2.65 29.56 7.81
CA GLU A 117 2.65 28.29 8.52
C GLU A 117 2.11 27.17 7.61
N PRO A 118 2.59 25.93 7.77
CA PRO A 118 2.13 24.80 6.94
C PRO A 118 0.67 24.47 7.21
N LEU A 119 -0.08 24.25 6.12
CA LEU A 119 -1.48 23.81 6.11
C LEU A 119 -1.62 22.29 6.10
N GLU A 120 -0.66 21.62 5.48
CA GLU A 120 -0.64 20.17 5.32
C GLU A 120 0.73 19.64 5.72
N PHE A 121 0.78 18.36 6.10
CA PHE A 121 2.02 17.71 6.53
C PHE A 121 2.16 16.37 5.83
N LYS A 122 2.98 16.34 4.78
CA LYS A 122 3.20 15.17 3.92
C LYS A 122 4.30 14.22 4.42
N SER A 123 5.16 14.63 5.35
CA SER A 123 6.21 13.75 5.86
C SER A 123 5.61 12.59 6.64
N HIS A 124 6.07 11.36 6.36
CA HIS A 124 5.55 10.11 6.92
C HIS A 124 4.04 9.90 6.75
N GLN A 125 3.44 10.47 5.70
CA GLN A 125 1.99 10.37 5.43
C GLN A 125 1.55 8.98 4.94
N TRP A 126 2.51 8.10 4.63
CA TRP A 126 2.25 6.74 4.14
C TRP A 126 1.56 6.68 2.77
N PHE A 127 1.95 7.56 1.83
CA PHE A 127 1.37 7.54 0.48
C PHE A 127 1.71 6.24 -0.27
N GLY A 128 0.70 5.55 -0.81
CA GLY A 128 0.84 4.22 -1.40
C GLY A 128 0.62 3.09 -0.40
N ALA A 129 0.13 3.38 0.82
CA ALA A 129 -0.34 2.34 1.73
C ALA A 129 -1.49 1.52 1.14
N SER A 130 -2.35 2.15 0.35
CA SER A 130 -3.38 1.48 -0.43
C SER A 130 -3.33 1.97 -1.88
N VAL A 131 -3.41 1.03 -2.82
CA VAL A 131 -3.37 1.28 -4.26
C VAL A 131 -4.40 0.39 -4.94
N ARG A 132 -5.27 0.99 -5.75
CA ARG A 132 -6.28 0.28 -6.55
C ARG A 132 -6.40 0.85 -7.95
N THR A 133 -6.81 0.01 -8.88
CA THR A 133 -7.00 0.41 -10.28
C THR A 133 -8.38 0.07 -10.79
N HIS A 134 -8.84 0.85 -11.77
CA HIS A 134 -10.06 0.56 -12.52
C HIS A 134 -9.99 1.18 -13.92
N LYS A 135 -9.94 0.34 -14.95
CA LYS A 135 -9.97 0.75 -16.37
C LYS A 135 -9.00 1.90 -16.70
N GLY A 136 -7.74 1.75 -16.27
CA GLY A 136 -6.70 2.75 -16.49
C GLY A 136 -6.69 3.93 -15.51
N ASN A 137 -7.70 4.05 -14.64
CA ASN A 137 -7.66 4.95 -13.49
C ASN A 137 -6.94 4.27 -12.33
N VAL A 138 -6.23 5.04 -11.53
CA VAL A 138 -5.49 4.56 -10.36
C VAL A 138 -5.81 5.46 -9.19
N VAL A 139 -6.13 4.88 -8.03
CA VAL A 139 -6.17 5.59 -6.75
C VAL A 139 -5.03 5.11 -5.87
N ALA A 140 -4.38 6.05 -5.20
CA ALA A 140 -3.39 5.77 -4.18
C ALA A 140 -3.62 6.69 -2.99
N CYS A 141 -3.53 6.16 -1.77
CA CYS A 141 -3.86 6.92 -0.56
C CYS A 141 -2.71 7.01 0.44
N ALA A 142 -2.78 8.08 1.25
CA ALA A 142 -1.91 8.42 2.36
C ALA A 142 -2.76 8.52 3.64
N PRO A 143 -3.01 7.40 4.35
CA PRO A 143 -3.91 7.40 5.51
C PRO A 143 -3.35 8.19 6.71
N LEU A 144 -2.03 8.43 6.78
CA LEU A 144 -1.40 9.24 7.83
C LEU A 144 -1.14 10.69 7.39
N TYR A 145 -1.70 11.10 6.26
CA TYR A 145 -1.71 12.50 5.84
C TYR A 145 -2.41 13.35 6.89
N ARG A 146 -1.72 14.41 7.32
CA ARG A 146 -2.22 15.32 8.35
C ARG A 146 -2.54 16.68 7.76
N TRP A 147 -3.64 17.24 8.24
CA TRP A 147 -4.13 18.54 7.86
C TRP A 147 -4.19 19.46 9.07
N ARG A 148 -3.83 20.73 8.86
CA ARG A 148 -3.96 21.75 9.89
C ARG A 148 -5.38 22.32 9.90
N THR A 149 -6.02 22.27 11.04
CA THR A 149 -7.31 22.94 11.23
C THR A 149 -7.14 24.45 11.31
N VAL A 150 -8.16 25.18 10.84
CA VAL A 150 -8.22 26.65 10.97
C VAL A 150 -8.64 27.06 12.40
N LYS A 151 -8.68 26.11 13.34
CA LYS A 151 -8.93 26.39 14.75
C LYS A 151 -7.75 27.11 15.39
N ARG A 152 -8.00 27.75 16.54
CA ARG A 152 -7.00 28.57 17.26
C ARG A 152 -5.70 27.82 17.55
N ASP A 153 -5.78 26.52 17.81
CA ASP A 153 -4.64 25.74 18.30
C ASP A 153 -3.84 25.05 17.18
N GLY A 154 -4.29 25.14 15.92
CA GLY A 154 -3.53 24.65 14.76
C GLY A 154 -3.18 23.16 14.81
N GLU A 155 -4.12 22.35 15.29
CA GLU A 155 -3.98 20.89 15.43
C GLU A 155 -3.69 20.20 14.09
N LYS A 156 -3.01 19.05 14.15
CA LYS A 156 -2.51 18.31 12.99
C LYS A 156 -3.23 16.97 12.87
N ASP A 157 -4.46 17.02 12.38
CA ASP A 157 -5.36 15.86 12.44
C ASP A 157 -5.09 14.91 11.27
N PRO A 158 -4.98 13.59 11.52
CA PRO A 158 -4.67 12.59 10.50
C PRO A 158 -5.93 12.25 9.68
N VAL A 159 -6.44 13.22 8.93
CA VAL A 159 -7.66 13.08 8.12
C VAL A 159 -7.51 12.08 6.99
N GLY A 160 -6.28 11.83 6.52
CA GLY A 160 -6.01 11.02 5.33
C GLY A 160 -6.34 11.72 4.02
N THR A 161 -5.77 11.25 2.92
CA THR A 161 -6.06 11.75 1.57
C THR A 161 -5.77 10.67 0.52
N CYS A 162 -6.45 10.74 -0.61
CA CYS A 162 -6.18 9.92 -1.78
C CYS A 162 -5.89 10.80 -2.99
N TYR A 163 -5.12 10.29 -3.93
CA TYR A 163 -4.93 10.89 -5.24
C TYR A 163 -5.40 9.91 -6.32
N VAL A 164 -6.22 10.41 -7.23
CA VAL A 164 -6.72 9.66 -8.38
C VAL A 164 -5.96 10.12 -9.61
N ALA A 165 -5.18 9.22 -10.21
CA ALA A 165 -4.58 9.41 -11.53
C ALA A 165 -5.53 8.90 -12.61
N VAL A 166 -5.72 9.71 -13.64
CA VAL A 166 -6.51 9.38 -14.82
C VAL A 166 -5.67 9.59 -16.08
N GLN A 167 -6.19 9.15 -17.24
CA GLN A 167 -5.56 9.36 -18.54
C GLN A 167 -4.10 8.88 -18.61
N ASN A 168 -3.80 7.71 -18.04
CA ASN A 168 -2.45 7.14 -18.02
C ASN A 168 -1.41 8.08 -17.38
N PHE A 169 -1.72 8.59 -16.19
CA PHE A 169 -0.84 9.42 -15.37
C PHE A 169 -0.56 10.82 -15.92
N SER A 170 -1.41 11.34 -16.81
CA SER A 170 -1.30 12.73 -17.30
C SER A 170 -2.11 13.74 -16.48
N ALA A 171 -3.10 13.28 -15.71
CA ALA A 171 -3.92 14.15 -14.86
C ALA A 171 -4.18 13.48 -13.51
N TYR A 172 -4.23 14.32 -12.46
CA TYR A 172 -4.36 13.89 -11.07
C TYR A 172 -5.40 14.75 -10.36
N ALA A 173 -6.19 14.12 -9.49
CA ALA A 173 -7.13 14.80 -8.61
C ALA A 173 -6.94 14.34 -7.17
N GLU A 174 -6.86 15.28 -6.23
CA GLU A 174 -6.88 14.99 -4.80
C GLU A 174 -8.33 14.69 -4.36
N TYR A 175 -8.51 13.62 -3.59
CA TYR A 175 -9.77 13.24 -2.98
C TYR A 175 -9.56 13.00 -1.47
N SER A 176 -9.99 13.97 -0.65
CA SER A 176 -9.85 13.94 0.82
C SER A 176 -11.22 14.15 1.48
N PRO A 177 -12.11 13.14 1.49
CA PRO A 177 -13.50 13.31 1.92
C PRO A 177 -13.64 13.66 3.40
N CYS A 178 -12.67 13.26 4.24
CA CYS A 178 -12.65 13.54 5.68
C CYS A 178 -12.00 14.88 6.06
N ARG A 179 -11.49 15.63 5.08
CA ARG A 179 -11.00 17.00 5.30
C ARG A 179 -12.18 17.96 5.26
N THR A 180 -12.95 17.98 6.35
CA THR A 180 -14.19 18.78 6.49
C THR A 180 -14.02 19.90 7.51
N SER A 181 -15.12 20.60 7.82
CA SER A 181 -15.17 21.63 8.86
C SER A 181 -15.30 21.07 10.28
N ASP A 182 -15.40 19.74 10.44
CA ASP A 182 -15.56 19.06 11.72
C ASP A 182 -14.34 18.17 12.02
N PRO A 183 -13.24 18.78 12.49
CA PRO A 183 -11.97 18.09 12.64
C PRO A 183 -11.78 17.46 14.02
N ASP A 184 -12.78 17.48 14.89
CA ASP A 184 -12.65 16.85 16.21
C ASP A 184 -12.75 15.32 16.10
N PRO A 185 -12.34 14.57 17.14
CA PRO A 185 -12.57 13.12 17.22
C PRO A 185 -14.05 12.73 17.10
N GLU A 186 -14.98 13.57 17.56
CA GLU A 186 -16.43 13.45 17.34
C GLU A 186 -16.79 13.44 15.86
N GLY A 187 -16.00 14.13 15.03
CA GLY A 187 -16.18 14.31 13.61
C GLY A 187 -15.24 13.43 12.79
N GLN A 188 -14.45 14.05 11.91
CA GLN A 188 -13.65 13.36 10.92
C GLN A 188 -12.16 13.70 10.95
N GLY A 189 -11.66 14.43 11.96
CA GLY A 189 -10.25 14.77 12.07
C GLY A 189 -9.30 13.57 12.08
N PHE A 190 -9.74 12.48 12.73
CA PHE A 190 -8.96 11.25 12.88
C PHE A 190 -9.37 10.17 11.88
N CYS A 191 -10.13 10.53 10.85
CA CYS A 191 -10.70 9.58 9.89
C CYS A 191 -9.68 8.64 9.25
N GLN A 192 -8.48 9.12 8.90
CA GLN A 192 -7.47 8.36 8.16
C GLN A 192 -8.02 7.81 6.83
N ALA A 193 -8.75 8.64 6.10
CA ALA A 193 -9.35 8.29 4.82
C ALA A 193 -8.32 7.66 3.87
N GLY A 194 -8.68 6.51 3.30
CA GLY A 194 -7.81 5.76 2.40
C GLY A 194 -6.98 4.70 3.12
N PHE A 195 -7.24 4.44 4.40
CA PHE A 195 -6.71 3.26 5.09
C PHE A 195 -7.06 1.97 4.33
N SER A 196 -8.29 1.91 3.81
CA SER A 196 -8.70 0.98 2.76
C SER A 196 -9.37 1.74 1.61
N VAL A 197 -9.26 1.20 0.40
CA VAL A 197 -9.86 1.79 -0.81
C VAL A 197 -10.19 0.70 -1.80
N ASP A 198 -11.26 0.88 -2.57
CA ASP A 198 -11.60 0.02 -3.70
C ASP A 198 -12.42 0.75 -4.78
N PHE A 199 -12.48 0.16 -5.97
CA PHE A 199 -13.39 0.59 -7.03
C PHE A 199 -14.55 -0.39 -7.19
N THR A 200 -15.76 0.13 -7.32
CA THR A 200 -16.91 -0.67 -7.75
C THR A 200 -16.78 -1.06 -9.23
N LYS A 201 -17.65 -1.97 -9.69
CA LYS A 201 -17.71 -2.39 -11.11
C LYS A 201 -17.96 -1.24 -12.09
N ASP A 202 -18.68 -0.21 -11.66
CA ASP A 202 -18.97 1.00 -12.43
C ASP A 202 -17.94 2.12 -12.22
N GLY A 203 -16.86 1.86 -11.47
CA GLY A 203 -15.75 2.78 -11.29
C GLY A 203 -15.97 3.85 -10.22
N ARG A 204 -16.95 3.66 -9.32
CA ARG A 204 -17.09 4.53 -8.14
C ARG A 204 -16.03 4.17 -7.12
N LEU A 205 -15.46 5.20 -6.52
CA LEU A 205 -14.47 5.05 -5.47
C LEU A 205 -15.16 4.79 -4.13
N VAL A 206 -14.72 3.76 -3.42
CA VAL A 206 -15.12 3.44 -2.04
C VAL A 206 -13.90 3.63 -1.16
N VAL A 207 -14.04 4.42 -0.09
CA VAL A 207 -12.94 4.77 0.81
C VAL A 207 -13.31 4.42 2.25
N GLY A 208 -12.44 3.69 2.93
CA GLY A 208 -12.54 3.42 4.36
C GLY A 208 -11.74 4.44 5.17
N GLY A 209 -12.32 4.86 6.31
CA GLY A 209 -11.71 5.76 7.27
C GLY A 209 -12.00 5.28 8.70
N PRO A 210 -11.08 4.53 9.33
CA PRO A 210 -11.35 3.81 10.59
C PRO A 210 -11.46 4.71 11.83
N GLY A 211 -11.10 5.99 11.77
CA GLY A 211 -11.06 6.86 12.95
C GLY A 211 -12.09 7.98 12.97
N SER A 212 -13.11 7.92 12.12
CA SER A 212 -14.23 8.86 12.20
C SER A 212 -15.11 8.57 13.41
N PHE A 213 -15.73 9.61 13.96
CA PHE A 213 -16.76 9.54 15.01
C PHE A 213 -16.34 8.69 16.23
N TYR A 214 -15.17 8.97 16.81
CA TYR A 214 -14.58 8.18 17.90
C TYR A 214 -14.31 6.71 17.55
N TRP A 215 -13.76 6.46 16.34
CA TRP A 215 -13.39 5.11 15.88
C TRP A 215 -14.57 4.12 15.87
N GLN A 216 -15.76 4.59 15.44
CA GLN A 216 -16.92 3.74 15.16
C GLN A 216 -16.66 2.76 14.00
#